data_AF-A0A3L7PBE2-F1
#
_entry.id   AF-A0A3L7PBE2-F1
#
_cell.length_a   1.000
_cell.length_b   1.000
_cell.length_c   1.000
_cell.angle_alpha   90.00
_cell.angle_beta   90.00
_cell.angle_gamma   90.00
#
_symmetry.space_group_name_H-M   'P 1'
#
loop_
_entity.id
_entity.type
_entity.pdbx_description
1 polymer ?
#
loop_
_entity_poly.entity_id
_entity_poly.type
_entity_poly.pdbx_seq_one_letter_code
_entity_poly.pdbx_strand_id
1 'polypeptide(L)'
;MKDPISSGLHFLAAGLRPYVAGRVNAVFHDSALAAEISTWDAQGLMIFMWDRWNELFRNELSFVERSLISELRDFRNRWAHQDSIQEGDVYRILDDIERLLKAINSTETKFVTDLRRESLNRLWQQEIGDDKSHPFMRVIWPYLLCGFSGLSIGATCVVFGRPPWSWLLAGLVFLAMMRIAFLQASREAKRGSGPHECSTCGRIVYTVECPYCSPTTFSQPPDTDVSP
;
A
#
# COMPACT_ATOMS: atom_id res chain seq x y z
N MET A 1 -18.47 2.61 -0.41
CA MET A 1 -17.00 2.80 -0.39
C MET A 1 -16.74 4.04 -1.22
N LYS A 2 -16.19 5.13 -0.64
CA LYS A 2 -15.93 6.35 -1.42
C LYS A 2 -14.80 6.07 -2.41
N ASP A 3 -14.93 6.57 -3.63
CA ASP A 3 -13.89 6.46 -4.66
C ASP A 3 -12.58 7.12 -4.14
N PRO A 4 -11.42 6.42 -4.21
CA PRO A 4 -10.13 6.96 -3.78
C PRO A 4 -9.76 8.25 -4.51
N ILE A 5 -10.11 8.38 -5.80
CA ILE A 5 -9.81 9.57 -6.60
C ILE A 5 -10.60 10.76 -6.07
N SER A 6 -11.91 10.59 -5.90
CA SER A 6 -12.80 11.60 -5.30
C SER A 6 -12.31 12.07 -3.92
N SER A 7 -11.85 11.13 -3.10
CA SER A 7 -11.33 11.42 -1.75
C SER A 7 -10.00 12.18 -1.83
N GLY A 8 -9.09 11.76 -2.73
CA GLY A 8 -7.83 12.45 -3.01
C GLY A 8 -8.04 13.89 -3.47
N LEU A 9 -8.93 14.12 -4.43
CA LEU A 9 -9.27 15.46 -4.92
C LEU A 9 -9.89 16.34 -3.83
N HIS A 10 -10.70 15.76 -2.93
CA HIS A 10 -11.24 16.50 -1.78
C HIS A 10 -10.13 16.96 -0.83
N PHE A 11 -9.19 16.09 -0.47
CA PHE A 11 -8.05 16.47 0.38
C PHE A 11 -7.10 17.44 -0.31
N LEU A 12 -6.93 17.32 -1.63
CA LEU A 12 -6.20 18.29 -2.44
C LEU A 12 -6.83 19.68 -2.32
N ALA A 13 -8.14 19.79 -2.54
CA ALA A 13 -8.86 21.07 -2.42
C ALA A 13 -8.74 21.64 -0.99
N ALA A 14 -8.94 20.79 0.03
CA ALA A 14 -8.82 21.19 1.43
C ALA A 14 -7.42 21.76 1.76
N GLY A 15 -6.36 21.15 1.22
CA GLY A 15 -4.99 21.60 1.42
C GLY A 15 -4.62 22.85 0.62
N LEU A 16 -5.10 22.97 -0.63
CA LEU A 16 -4.78 24.09 -1.51
C LEU A 16 -5.51 25.39 -1.13
N ARG A 17 -6.77 25.32 -0.68
CA ARG A 17 -7.59 26.50 -0.34
C ARG A 17 -6.89 27.52 0.57
N PRO A 18 -6.40 27.15 1.77
CA PRO A 18 -5.76 28.12 2.67
C PRO A 18 -4.45 28.67 2.07
N TYR A 19 -3.70 27.85 1.33
CA TYR A 19 -2.47 28.27 0.68
C TYR A 19 -2.74 29.32 -0.41
N VAL A 20 -3.63 29.00 -1.36
CA VAL A 20 -3.97 29.88 -2.48
C VAL A 20 -4.63 31.18 -1.98
N ALA A 21 -5.59 31.09 -1.05
CA ALA A 21 -6.22 32.27 -0.46
C ALA A 21 -5.20 33.17 0.27
N GLY A 22 -4.25 32.57 0.98
CA GLY A 22 -3.14 33.30 1.62
C GLY A 22 -2.26 34.04 0.60
N ARG A 23 -1.92 33.39 -0.52
CA ARG A 23 -1.12 34.00 -1.59
C ARG A 23 -1.84 35.16 -2.29
N VAL A 24 -3.13 35.00 -2.58
CA VAL A 24 -3.95 36.05 -3.18
C VAL A 24 -4.03 37.28 -2.28
N ASN A 25 -4.27 37.09 -0.98
CA ASN A 25 -4.25 38.19 -0.01
C ASN A 25 -2.88 38.88 0.09
N ALA A 26 -1.80 38.11 0.05
CA ALA A 26 -0.45 38.63 0.18
C ALA A 26 0.02 39.45 -1.04
N VAL A 27 -0.36 39.03 -2.25
CA VAL A 27 0.14 39.63 -3.51
C VAL A 27 -0.85 40.62 -4.13
N PHE A 28 -2.15 40.28 -4.17
CA PHE A 28 -3.18 41.11 -4.80
C PHE A 28 -3.95 41.97 -3.79
N HIS A 29 -3.83 41.70 -2.49
CA HIS A 29 -4.57 42.40 -1.44
C HIS A 29 -6.10 42.32 -1.60
N ASP A 30 -6.60 41.26 -2.24
CA ASP A 30 -8.02 41.03 -2.48
C ASP A 30 -8.59 39.98 -1.52
N SER A 31 -9.19 40.47 -0.43
CA SER A 31 -9.81 39.63 0.60
C SER A 31 -11.15 39.04 0.18
N ALA A 32 -11.86 39.66 -0.77
CA ALA A 32 -13.11 39.13 -1.29
C ALA A 32 -12.84 37.89 -2.14
N LEU A 33 -11.87 37.97 -3.05
CA LEU A 33 -11.45 36.83 -3.86
C LEU A 33 -10.86 35.70 -3.01
N ALA A 34 -10.06 36.02 -1.99
CA ALA A 34 -9.52 35.02 -1.08
C ALA A 34 -10.62 34.27 -0.30
N ALA A 35 -11.68 34.97 0.10
CA ALA A 35 -12.84 34.34 0.73
C ALA A 35 -13.59 33.42 -0.25
N GLU A 36 -13.74 33.83 -1.51
CA GLU A 36 -14.37 33.00 -2.54
C GLU A 36 -13.58 31.70 -2.79
N ILE A 37 -12.26 31.81 -2.92
CA ILE A 37 -11.32 30.69 -3.15
C ILE A 37 -11.45 29.60 -2.08
N SER A 38 -11.79 29.97 -0.84
CA SER A 38 -11.98 29.02 0.25
C SER A 38 -13.10 28.00 0.00
N THR A 39 -14.01 28.28 -0.94
CA THR A 39 -15.14 27.42 -1.30
C THR A 39 -14.91 26.62 -2.58
N TRP A 40 -13.88 26.96 -3.37
CA TRP A 40 -13.64 26.34 -4.67
C TRP A 40 -13.31 24.86 -4.59
N ASP A 41 -13.65 24.13 -5.63
CA ASP A 41 -13.31 22.72 -5.79
C ASP A 41 -11.85 22.54 -6.27
N ALA A 42 -11.37 21.30 -6.30
CA ALA A 42 -10.02 21.00 -6.76
C ALA A 42 -9.77 21.49 -8.19
N GLN A 43 -10.76 21.38 -9.07
CA GLN A 43 -10.61 21.78 -10.46
C GLN A 43 -10.43 23.30 -10.61
N GLY A 44 -11.29 24.10 -9.96
CA GLY A 44 -11.18 25.55 -9.97
C GLY A 44 -9.84 26.03 -9.43
N LEU A 45 -9.37 25.42 -8.32
CA LEU A 45 -8.06 25.72 -7.74
C LEU A 45 -6.92 25.40 -8.70
N MET A 46 -6.92 24.23 -9.34
CA MET A 46 -5.87 23.84 -10.28
C MET A 46 -5.82 24.73 -11.53
N ILE A 47 -6.97 25.11 -12.08
CA ILE A 47 -7.05 26.06 -13.21
C ILE A 47 -6.49 27.42 -12.78
N PHE A 48 -6.93 27.94 -11.65
CA PHE A 48 -6.47 29.24 -11.15
C PHE A 48 -4.96 29.26 -10.88
N MET A 49 -4.44 28.22 -10.23
CA MET A 49 -3.00 28.09 -9.97
C MET A 49 -2.19 28.04 -11.27
N TRP A 50 -2.71 27.35 -12.29
CA TRP A 50 -2.06 27.30 -13.60
C TRP A 50 -2.02 28.66 -14.29
N ASP A 51 -3.17 29.35 -14.35
CA ASP A 51 -3.31 30.62 -15.07
C ASP A 51 -2.50 31.73 -14.38
N ARG A 52 -2.46 31.74 -13.05
CA ARG A 52 -1.76 32.75 -12.24
C ARG A 52 -0.39 32.30 -11.73
N TRP A 53 0.20 31.27 -12.35
CA TRP A 53 1.46 30.67 -11.92
C TRP A 53 2.59 31.69 -11.72
N ASN A 54 2.83 32.50 -12.76
CA ASN A 54 3.93 33.47 -12.79
C ASN A 54 3.74 34.61 -11.78
N GLU A 55 2.49 34.96 -11.47
CA GLU A 55 2.14 36.08 -10.61
C GLU A 55 2.19 35.70 -9.13
N LEU A 56 1.72 34.49 -8.78
CA LEU A 56 1.51 34.09 -7.38
C LEU A 56 2.50 33.04 -6.85
N PHE A 57 2.97 32.12 -7.71
CA PHE A 57 3.58 30.87 -7.26
C PHE A 57 5.04 30.67 -7.69
N ARG A 58 5.49 31.33 -8.77
CA ARG A 58 6.85 31.15 -9.34
C ARG A 58 8.02 31.31 -8.36
N ASN A 59 7.83 32.10 -7.30
CA ASN A 59 8.88 32.36 -6.31
C ASN A 59 8.97 31.32 -5.19
N GLU A 60 7.94 30.48 -5.02
CA GLU A 60 7.88 29.47 -3.94
C GLU A 60 7.80 28.04 -4.48
N LEU A 61 7.08 27.85 -5.57
CA LEU A 61 6.90 26.56 -6.22
C LEU A 61 7.74 26.50 -7.50
N SER A 62 8.33 25.34 -7.75
CA SER A 62 9.21 25.09 -8.89
C SER A 62 8.42 24.64 -10.12
N PHE A 63 9.13 24.46 -11.24
CA PHE A 63 8.54 23.89 -12.44
C PHE A 63 7.96 22.47 -12.24
N VAL A 64 8.46 21.73 -11.24
CA VAL A 64 7.97 20.39 -10.92
C VAL A 64 6.51 20.44 -10.49
N GLU A 65 6.14 21.30 -9.54
CA GLU A 65 4.78 21.41 -9.05
C GLU A 65 3.82 21.93 -10.13
N ARG A 66 4.31 22.80 -11.04
CA ARG A 66 3.52 23.21 -12.21
C ARG A 66 3.20 22.02 -13.11
N SER A 67 4.16 21.13 -13.31
CA SER A 67 3.98 19.92 -14.12
C SER A 67 2.99 18.95 -13.46
N LEU A 68 3.08 18.79 -12.13
CA LEU A 68 2.11 18.00 -11.35
C LEU A 68 0.68 18.55 -11.49
N ILE A 69 0.49 19.87 -11.45
CA ILE A 69 -0.84 20.47 -11.64
C ILE A 69 -1.39 20.18 -13.03
N SER A 70 -0.56 20.25 -14.08
CA SER A 70 -1.00 19.90 -15.44
C SER A 70 -1.47 18.45 -15.51
N GLU A 71 -0.68 17.55 -14.95
CA GLU A 71 -0.98 16.12 -14.94
C GLU A 71 -2.27 15.80 -14.17
N LEU A 72 -2.44 16.39 -12.98
CA LEU A 72 -3.65 16.23 -12.16
C LEU A 72 -4.91 16.75 -12.87
N ARG A 73 -4.79 17.85 -13.63
CA ARG A 73 -5.90 18.36 -14.45
C ARG A 73 -6.28 17.37 -15.55
N ASP A 74 -5.30 16.78 -16.23
CA ASP A 74 -5.57 15.79 -17.28
C ASP A 74 -6.23 14.53 -16.69
N PHE A 75 -5.79 14.06 -15.53
CA PHE A 75 -6.43 12.95 -14.82
C PHE A 75 -7.86 13.27 -14.37
N ARG A 76 -8.08 14.43 -13.76
CA ARG A 76 -9.43 14.87 -13.37
C ARG A 76 -10.32 14.93 -14.60
N ASN A 77 -9.82 15.47 -15.72
CA ASN A 77 -10.58 15.56 -16.96
C ASN A 77 -11.03 14.18 -17.46
N ARG A 78 -10.09 13.21 -17.53
CA ARG A 78 -10.41 11.80 -17.87
C ARG A 78 -11.43 11.18 -16.92
N TRP A 79 -11.26 11.42 -15.62
CA TRP A 79 -12.21 10.94 -14.60
C TRP A 79 -13.62 11.52 -14.78
N ALA A 80 -13.72 12.81 -15.11
CA ALA A 80 -15.01 13.47 -15.40
C ALA A 80 -15.67 12.93 -16.68
N HIS A 81 -14.88 12.41 -17.63
CA HIS A 81 -15.36 11.74 -18.83
C HIS A 81 -15.66 10.24 -18.65
N GLN A 82 -15.48 9.70 -17.43
CA GLN A 82 -15.69 8.28 -17.12
C GLN A 82 -14.77 7.33 -17.92
N ASP A 83 -13.57 7.80 -18.26
CA ASP A 83 -12.56 6.98 -18.91
C ASP A 83 -12.12 5.82 -18.01
N SER A 84 -11.64 4.72 -18.60
CA SER A 84 -11.09 3.59 -17.85
C SER A 84 -9.78 4.00 -17.17
N ILE A 85 -9.80 4.17 -15.84
CA ILE A 85 -8.62 4.46 -15.03
C ILE A 85 -8.11 3.14 -14.43
N GLN A 86 -6.84 2.82 -14.65
CA GLN A 86 -6.24 1.63 -14.06
C GLN A 86 -5.83 1.88 -12.60
N GLU A 87 -5.72 0.83 -11.78
CA GLU A 87 -5.27 0.99 -10.39
C GLU A 87 -3.87 1.63 -10.28
N GLY A 88 -3.01 1.40 -11.29
CA GLY A 88 -1.71 2.06 -11.39
C GLY A 88 -1.81 3.58 -11.55
N ASP A 89 -2.78 4.03 -12.32
CA ASP A 89 -3.09 5.46 -12.49
C ASP A 89 -3.61 6.05 -11.18
N VAL A 90 -4.48 5.33 -10.45
CA VAL A 90 -4.97 5.77 -9.13
C VAL A 90 -3.80 5.99 -8.16
N TYR A 91 -2.84 5.07 -8.12
CA TYR A 91 -1.64 5.23 -7.31
C TYR A 91 -0.82 6.46 -7.72
N ARG A 92 -0.59 6.66 -9.03
CA ARG A 92 0.16 7.81 -9.57
C ARG A 92 -0.51 9.14 -9.24
N ILE A 93 -1.83 9.25 -9.45
CA ILE A 93 -2.62 10.43 -9.08
C ILE A 93 -2.45 10.76 -7.60
N LEU A 94 -2.56 9.76 -6.72
CA LEU A 94 -2.42 9.98 -5.27
C LEU A 94 -0.99 10.36 -4.86
N ASP A 95 0.04 9.84 -5.55
CA ASP A 95 1.44 10.28 -5.36
C ASP A 95 1.65 11.74 -5.77
N ASP A 96 1.08 12.15 -6.91
CA ASP A 96 1.17 13.54 -7.38
C ASP A 96 0.46 14.52 -6.43
N ILE A 97 -0.72 14.14 -5.92
CA ILE A 97 -1.43 14.92 -4.90
C ILE A 97 -0.58 15.02 -3.63
N GLU A 98 0.01 13.90 -3.16
CA GLU A 98 0.86 13.91 -1.96
C GLU A 98 2.08 14.82 -2.14
N ARG A 99 2.76 14.76 -3.30
CA ARG A 99 3.91 15.61 -3.61
C ARG A 99 3.54 17.08 -3.63
N LEU A 100 2.43 17.43 -4.28
CA LEU A 100 1.95 18.81 -4.34
C LEU A 100 1.60 19.34 -2.94
N LEU A 101 0.89 18.54 -2.12
CA LEU A 101 0.55 18.92 -0.75
C LEU A 101 1.77 19.03 0.16
N LYS A 102 2.81 18.21 -0.04
CA LYS A 102 4.09 18.34 0.66
C LYS A 102 4.82 19.62 0.29
N ALA A 103 4.83 19.99 -1.00
CA ALA A 103 5.50 21.21 -1.46
C ALA A 103 4.92 22.47 -0.79
N ILE A 104 3.61 22.50 -0.52
CA ILE A 104 2.94 23.60 0.19
C ILE A 104 2.87 23.40 1.72
N ASN A 105 3.54 22.39 2.27
CA ASN A 105 3.52 22.05 3.70
C ASN A 105 2.10 21.87 4.30
N SER A 106 1.18 21.25 3.56
CA SER A 106 -0.20 21.05 4.00
C SER A 106 -0.32 19.92 5.04
N THR A 107 -1.20 20.11 6.03
CA THR A 107 -1.57 19.07 7.02
C THR A 107 -2.32 17.89 6.41
N GLU A 108 -3.02 18.12 5.29
CA GLU A 108 -3.84 17.12 4.59
C GLU A 108 -3.02 16.01 3.92
N THR A 109 -1.71 16.23 3.78
CA THR A 109 -0.75 15.26 3.24
C THR A 109 -0.88 13.88 3.89
N LYS A 110 -1.17 13.81 5.20
CA LYS A 110 -1.29 12.55 5.93
C LYS A 110 -2.43 11.68 5.40
N PHE A 111 -3.59 12.28 5.15
CA PHE A 111 -4.77 11.55 4.66
C PHE A 111 -4.54 11.00 3.24
N VAL A 112 -3.90 11.78 2.38
CA VAL A 112 -3.53 11.33 1.02
C VAL A 112 -2.46 10.24 1.07
N THR A 113 -1.50 10.33 2.00
CA THR A 113 -0.49 9.29 2.21
C THR A 113 -1.15 7.94 2.55
N ASP A 114 -2.17 7.95 3.39
CA ASP A 114 -2.90 6.73 3.76
C ASP A 114 -3.71 6.17 2.58
N LEU A 115 -4.39 7.04 1.81
CA LEU A 115 -5.09 6.63 0.57
C LEU A 115 -4.11 6.02 -0.46
N ARG A 116 -2.92 6.62 -0.62
CA ARG A 116 -1.89 6.09 -1.54
C ARG A 116 -1.35 4.74 -1.08
N ARG A 117 -1.16 4.55 0.23
CA ARG A 117 -0.77 3.23 0.76
C ARG A 117 -1.85 2.18 0.51
N GLU A 118 -3.12 2.55 0.63
CA GLU A 118 -4.23 1.65 0.34
C GLU A 118 -4.31 1.29 -1.15
N SER A 119 -4.11 2.23 -2.08
CA SER A 119 -4.02 1.92 -3.51
C SER A 119 -2.82 1.03 -3.84
N LEU A 120 -1.68 1.29 -3.21
CA LEU A 120 -0.48 0.47 -3.36
C LEU A 120 -0.70 -0.96 -2.89
N ASN A 121 -1.38 -1.15 -1.75
CA ASN A 121 -1.73 -2.48 -1.26
C ASN A 121 -2.67 -3.22 -2.23
N ARG A 122 -3.62 -2.52 -2.85
CA ARG A 122 -4.51 -3.12 -3.87
C ARG A 122 -3.74 -3.56 -5.11
N LEU A 123 -2.81 -2.74 -5.59
CA LEU A 123 -1.90 -3.12 -6.68
C LEU A 123 -1.07 -4.34 -6.31
N TRP A 124 -0.50 -4.36 -5.11
CA TRP A 124 0.28 -5.50 -4.64
C TRP A 124 -0.53 -6.79 -4.54
N GLN A 125 -1.79 -6.70 -4.09
CA GLN A 125 -2.71 -7.84 -4.05
C GLN A 125 -3.05 -8.35 -5.45
N GLN A 126 -3.20 -7.45 -6.43
CA GLN A 126 -3.42 -7.83 -7.83
C GLN A 126 -2.21 -8.53 -8.44
N GLU A 127 -1.00 -8.02 -8.19
CA GLU A 127 0.24 -8.54 -8.78
C GLU A 127 0.68 -9.87 -8.14
N ILE A 128 0.64 -9.98 -6.81
CA ILE A 128 1.03 -11.22 -6.11
C ILE A 128 0.03 -12.35 -6.41
N GLY A 129 -1.23 -12.01 -6.68
CA GLY A 129 -2.31 -12.98 -6.73
C GLY A 129 -2.56 -13.62 -5.36
N ASP A 130 -3.76 -14.16 -5.14
CA ASP A 130 -4.01 -14.95 -3.95
C ASP A 130 -3.31 -16.31 -4.13
N ASP A 131 -2.17 -16.54 -3.47
CA ASP A 131 -1.54 -17.87 -3.38
C ASP A 131 -2.45 -18.79 -2.55
N LYS A 132 -3.52 -19.25 -3.20
CA LYS A 132 -4.52 -20.17 -2.63
C LYS A 132 -3.97 -21.59 -2.47
N SER A 133 -2.69 -21.84 -2.78
CA SER A 133 -2.26 -23.21 -3.07
C SER A 133 -2.35 -24.14 -1.86
N HIS A 134 -2.06 -23.75 -0.60
CA HIS A 134 -2.20 -24.69 0.55
C HIS A 134 -2.46 -24.06 1.94
N PRO A 135 -3.50 -23.24 2.18
CA PRO A 135 -3.78 -22.71 3.52
C PRO A 135 -4.18 -23.82 4.51
N PHE A 136 -5.02 -24.77 4.08
CA PHE A 136 -5.53 -25.84 4.94
C PHE A 136 -4.41 -26.77 5.43
N MET A 137 -3.55 -27.23 4.52
CA MET A 137 -2.47 -28.16 4.88
C MET A 137 -1.42 -27.50 5.77
N ARG A 138 -1.09 -26.22 5.53
CA ARG A 138 -0.13 -25.44 6.34
C ARG A 138 -0.66 -25.18 7.75
N VAL A 139 -1.97 -24.93 7.90
CA VAL A 139 -2.59 -24.72 9.22
C VAL A 139 -2.74 -26.02 10.00
N ILE A 140 -3.06 -27.13 9.33
CA ILE A 140 -3.41 -28.40 10.00
C ILE A 140 -2.20 -29.25 10.35
N TRP A 141 -1.13 -29.19 9.54
CA TRP A 141 0.06 -30.01 9.75
C TRP A 141 0.68 -29.89 11.16
N PRO A 142 0.83 -28.69 11.77
CA PRO A 142 1.31 -28.57 13.14
C PRO A 142 0.39 -29.22 14.19
N TYR A 143 -0.94 -29.13 14.01
CA TYR A 143 -1.90 -29.75 14.93
C TYR A 143 -1.92 -31.27 14.82
N LEU A 144 -1.76 -31.82 13.62
CA LEU A 144 -1.65 -33.27 13.44
C LEU A 144 -0.39 -33.81 14.10
N LEU A 145 0.77 -33.17 13.86
CA LEU A 145 2.05 -33.61 14.40
C LEU A 145 2.12 -33.49 15.93
N CYS A 146 1.77 -32.32 16.48
CA CYS A 146 1.80 -32.07 17.92
C CYS A 146 0.63 -32.73 18.68
N GLY A 147 -0.53 -32.88 18.03
CA GLY A 147 -1.68 -33.58 18.60
C GLY A 147 -1.41 -35.08 18.75
N PHE A 148 -0.81 -35.71 17.72
CA PHE A 148 -0.44 -37.12 17.78
C PHE A 148 0.65 -37.39 18.82
N SER A 149 1.68 -36.53 18.91
CA SER A 149 2.72 -36.66 19.94
C SER A 149 2.17 -36.46 21.36
N GLY A 150 1.28 -35.47 21.56
CA GLY A 150 0.63 -35.22 22.85
C GLY A 150 -0.24 -36.39 23.33
N LEU A 151 -1.00 -37.02 22.42
CA LEU A 151 -1.80 -38.21 22.73
C LEU A 151 -0.93 -39.42 23.13
N SER A 152 0.17 -39.66 22.40
CA SER A 152 1.10 -40.76 22.69
C SER A 152 1.79 -40.61 24.06
N ILE A 153 2.29 -39.40 24.36
CA ILE A 153 2.94 -39.12 25.64
C ILE A 153 1.91 -39.19 26.79
N GLY A 154 0.72 -38.62 26.60
CA GLY A 154 -0.36 -38.68 27.58
C GLY A 154 -0.75 -40.13 27.92
N ALA A 155 -0.95 -40.98 26.91
CA ALA A 155 -1.26 -42.39 27.11
C ALA A 155 -0.16 -43.11 27.92
N THR A 156 1.11 -42.83 27.63
CA THR A 156 2.24 -43.40 28.35
C THR A 156 2.24 -42.98 29.83
N CYS A 157 1.99 -41.70 30.13
CA CYS A 157 1.91 -41.22 31.52
C CYS A 157 0.79 -41.90 32.32
N VAL A 158 -0.36 -42.19 31.68
CA VAL A 158 -1.50 -42.86 32.35
C VAL A 158 -1.22 -44.34 32.61
N VAL A 159 -0.58 -45.04 31.68
CA VAL A 159 -0.29 -46.49 31.82
C VAL A 159 0.76 -46.76 32.90
N PHE A 160 1.80 -45.93 33.01
CA PHE A 160 2.93 -46.16 33.92
C PHE A 160 2.85 -45.38 35.25
N GLY A 161 1.99 -44.36 35.33
CA GLY A 161 1.92 -43.46 36.48
C GLY A 161 0.80 -43.78 37.46
N ARG A 162 1.04 -43.51 38.76
CA ARG A 162 0.01 -43.67 39.80
C ARG A 162 -1.03 -42.54 39.73
N PRO A 163 -2.34 -42.86 39.75
CA PRO A 163 -3.38 -41.84 39.85
C PRO A 163 -3.37 -41.21 41.26
N PRO A 164 -3.71 -39.90 41.40
CA PRO A 164 -4.23 -38.98 40.37
C PRO A 164 -3.15 -38.15 39.65
N TRP A 165 -1.90 -38.19 40.10
CA TRP A 165 -0.82 -37.33 39.58
C TRP A 165 -0.49 -37.60 38.11
N SER A 166 -0.64 -38.84 37.65
CA SER A 166 -0.46 -39.20 36.24
C SER A 166 -1.45 -38.52 35.31
N TRP A 167 -2.70 -38.33 35.73
CA TRP A 167 -3.73 -37.64 34.95
C TRP A 167 -3.47 -36.14 34.84
N LEU A 168 -3.02 -35.52 35.94
CA LEU A 168 -2.63 -34.11 35.95
C LEU A 168 -1.43 -33.85 35.04
N LEU A 169 -0.41 -34.73 35.08
CA LEU A 169 0.76 -34.62 34.20
C LEU A 169 0.39 -34.81 32.72
N ALA A 170 -0.44 -35.80 32.40
CA ALA A 170 -0.90 -36.03 31.03
C ALA A 170 -1.67 -34.81 30.47
N GLY A 171 -2.56 -34.21 31.28
CA GLY A 171 -3.28 -33.00 30.90
C GLY A 171 -2.35 -31.80 30.65
N LEU A 172 -1.36 -31.58 31.52
CA LEU A 172 -0.38 -30.50 31.36
C LEU A 172 0.48 -30.66 30.09
N VAL A 173 0.92 -31.89 29.79
CA VAL A 173 1.72 -32.18 28.58
C VAL A 173 0.88 -31.95 27.31
N PHE A 174 -0.38 -32.39 27.30
CA PHE A 174 -1.27 -32.16 26.16
C PHE A 174 -1.52 -30.67 25.93
N LEU A 175 -1.78 -29.90 26.99
CA LEU A 175 -1.96 -28.44 26.90
C LEU A 175 -0.68 -27.73 26.43
N ALA A 176 0.50 -28.18 26.87
CA ALA A 176 1.78 -27.66 26.41
C ALA A 176 1.99 -27.92 24.91
N MET A 177 1.72 -29.14 24.43
CA MET A 177 1.84 -29.48 23.01
C MET A 177 0.83 -28.71 22.15
N MET A 178 -0.42 -28.57 22.59
CA MET A 178 -1.43 -27.75 21.90
C MET A 178 -1.06 -26.27 21.86
N ARG A 179 -0.45 -25.74 22.92
CA ARG A 179 0.08 -24.37 22.92
C ARG A 179 1.22 -24.20 21.92
N ILE A 180 2.12 -25.18 21.80
CA ILE A 180 3.20 -25.15 20.80
C ILE A 180 2.62 -25.23 19.38
N ALA A 181 1.65 -26.11 19.14
CA ALA A 181 0.96 -26.21 17.85
C ALA A 181 0.31 -24.88 17.45
N PHE A 182 -0.39 -24.22 18.38
CA PHE A 182 -0.99 -22.90 18.16
C PHE A 182 0.06 -21.82 17.89
N LEU A 183 1.17 -21.83 18.63
CA LEU A 183 2.27 -20.89 18.40
C LEU A 183 2.95 -21.13 17.05
N GLN A 184 3.10 -22.38 16.63
CA GLN A 184 3.69 -22.73 15.33
C GLN A 184 2.75 -22.36 14.17
N ALA A 185 1.48 -22.71 14.25
CA ALA A 185 0.48 -22.35 13.24
C ALA A 185 0.32 -20.82 13.11
N SER A 186 0.30 -20.09 14.24
CA SER A 186 0.24 -18.63 14.21
C SER A 186 1.53 -17.96 13.69
N ARG A 187 2.70 -18.58 13.86
CA ARG A 187 3.96 -18.12 13.25
C ARG A 187 4.01 -18.39 11.75
N GLU A 188 3.57 -19.57 11.33
CA GLU A 188 3.55 -19.97 9.91
C GLU A 188 2.49 -19.20 9.12
N ALA A 189 1.33 -18.88 9.71
CA ALA A 189 0.35 -17.96 9.12
C ALA A 189 0.89 -16.53 8.96
N LYS A 190 1.85 -16.12 9.80
CA LYS A 190 2.57 -14.83 9.68
C LYS A 190 3.74 -14.88 8.70
N ARG A 191 4.16 -16.07 8.25
CA ARG A 191 5.09 -16.23 7.10
C ARG A 191 4.30 -16.05 5.80
N GLY A 192 3.74 -14.87 5.58
CA GLY A 192 3.41 -14.40 4.24
C GLY A 192 4.70 -14.08 3.47
N SER A 193 4.61 -13.81 2.16
CA SER A 193 5.71 -13.43 1.26
C SER A 193 6.55 -12.28 1.82
N GLY A 194 7.48 -12.62 2.69
CA GLY A 194 8.47 -11.73 3.26
C GLY A 194 9.82 -11.92 2.58
N PRO A 195 10.80 -11.07 2.91
CA PRO A 195 12.17 -11.26 2.45
C PRO A 195 12.67 -12.65 2.86
N HIS A 196 13.10 -13.44 1.88
CA HIS A 196 13.71 -14.74 2.09
C HIS A 196 15.07 -14.79 1.39
N GLU A 197 15.96 -15.61 1.90
CA GLU A 197 17.28 -15.80 1.29
C GLU A 197 17.18 -16.86 0.19
N CYS A 198 17.68 -16.56 -1.01
CA CYS A 198 17.74 -17.53 -2.08
C CYS A 198 18.71 -18.65 -1.72
N SER A 199 18.24 -19.90 -1.76
CA SER A 199 19.06 -21.09 -1.49
C SER A 199 20.23 -21.30 -2.46
N THR A 200 20.15 -20.72 -3.67
CA THR A 200 21.17 -20.86 -4.70
C THR A 200 22.25 -19.77 -4.65
N CYS A 201 21.87 -18.50 -4.43
CA CYS A 201 22.84 -17.37 -4.44
C CYS A 201 23.05 -16.66 -3.10
N GLY A 202 22.30 -17.00 -2.05
CA GLY A 202 22.46 -16.39 -0.72
C GLY A 202 22.04 -14.92 -0.61
N ARG A 203 21.33 -14.38 -1.60
CA ARG A 203 20.83 -12.99 -1.56
C ARG A 203 19.43 -12.93 -0.99
N ILE A 204 19.11 -11.84 -0.29
CA ILE A 204 17.74 -11.56 0.17
C ILE A 204 16.90 -11.18 -1.05
N VAL A 205 15.82 -11.92 -1.26
CA VAL A 205 14.89 -11.79 -2.38
C VAL A 205 13.48 -11.60 -1.83
N TYR A 206 12.72 -10.74 -2.51
CA TYR A 206 11.34 -10.38 -2.16
C TYR A 206 10.30 -11.02 -3.10
N THR A 207 10.76 -11.68 -4.16
CA THR A 207 9.97 -12.37 -5.20
C THR A 207 10.02 -13.87 -5.02
N VAL A 208 8.99 -14.60 -5.48
CA VAL A 208 8.91 -16.07 -5.33
C VAL A 208 10.07 -16.79 -6.04
N GLU A 209 10.52 -16.25 -7.18
CA GLU A 209 11.70 -16.73 -7.91
C GLU A 209 12.87 -15.76 -7.73
N CYS A 210 14.09 -16.30 -7.68
CA CYS A 210 15.29 -15.49 -7.48
C CYS A 210 15.77 -14.83 -8.78
N PRO A 211 15.67 -13.49 -8.92
CA PRO A 211 16.02 -12.78 -10.15
C PRO A 211 17.52 -12.86 -10.49
N TYR A 212 18.36 -13.19 -9.50
CA TYR A 212 19.80 -13.32 -9.68
C TYR A 212 20.23 -14.71 -10.17
N CYS A 213 19.42 -15.74 -9.95
CA CYS A 213 19.77 -17.14 -10.30
C CYS A 213 19.17 -17.53 -11.66
N SER A 214 17.98 -17.02 -11.94
CA SER A 214 17.32 -17.09 -13.22
C SER A 214 17.11 -15.65 -13.67
N PRO A 215 18.08 -15.03 -14.36
CA PRO A 215 17.86 -13.72 -14.93
C PRO A 215 16.70 -13.83 -15.90
N THR A 216 15.56 -13.22 -15.55
CA THR A 216 14.43 -13.09 -16.46
C THR A 216 14.98 -12.45 -17.73
N THR A 217 15.09 -13.22 -18.79
CA THR A 217 15.52 -12.70 -20.08
C THR A 217 14.38 -11.82 -20.54
N PHE A 218 14.50 -10.50 -20.31
CA PHE A 218 13.67 -9.55 -21.01
C PHE A 218 13.97 -9.75 -22.48
N SER A 219 13.11 -10.50 -23.18
CA SER A 219 13.11 -10.53 -24.63
C SER A 219 12.88 -9.09 -25.07
N GLN A 220 13.95 -8.44 -25.55
CA GLN A 220 13.79 -7.23 -26.36
C GLN A 220 12.76 -7.56 -27.44
N PRO A 221 11.73 -6.72 -27.66
CA PRO A 221 10.91 -6.86 -28.86
C PRO A 221 11.86 -6.83 -30.07
N PRO A 222 11.63 -7.67 -31.09
CA PRO A 222 12.54 -7.78 -32.22
C PRO A 222 12.80 -6.38 -32.80
N ASP A 223 14.08 -6.02 -32.88
CA ASP A 223 14.55 -4.84 -33.60
C ASP A 223 13.89 -4.88 -34.98
N THR A 224 12.95 -3.97 -35.19
CA THR A 224 12.40 -3.74 -36.52
C THR A 224 13.53 -3.14 -37.32
N ASP A 225 14.03 -3.97 -38.23
CA ASP A 225 15.04 -3.68 -39.25
C ASP A 225 14.64 -2.39 -40.00
N VAL A 226 15.14 -1.24 -39.53
CA VAL A 226 15.18 -0.01 -40.31
C VAL A 226 16.42 -0.12 -41.18
N SER A 227 16.25 -0.82 -42.30
CA SER A 227 17.17 -0.69 -43.43
C SER A 227 17.08 0.73 -44.03
N PRO A 228 18.21 1.26 -44.53
CA PRO A 228 18.41 2.69 -44.85
C PRO A 228 17.63 3.22 -46.06
#